data_AF-A0A645JBQ9-F1
#
_entry.id   AF-A0A645JBQ9-F1
#
_cell.length_a   1.000
_cell.length_b   1.000
_cell.length_c   1.000
_cell.angle_alpha   90.00
_cell.angle_beta   90.00
_cell.angle_gamma   90.00
#
_symmetry.space_group_name_H-M   'P 1'
#
loop_
_entity.id
_entity.type
_entity.pdbx_description
1 polymer ?
#
loop_
_entity_poly.entity_id
_entity_poly.type
_entity_poly.pdbx_seq_one_letter_code
_entity_poly.pdbx_strand_id
1 'polypeptide(L)'
;MATDTTLLGNILTLNHATGVGLEIRGAANNYSTETLIIPNESTSVYNDQRDTTNDDNIYGSSENGKVQTHTLNFLATLKRDSNQKIGSGNFKANAIFTIDYP
;
A
#
# COMPACT_ATOMS: atom_id res chain seq x y z
N MET A 1 13.85 12.80 -7.48
CA MET A 1 12.44 12.69 -7.03
C MET A 1 11.59 12.40 -8.25
N ALA A 2 10.57 11.53 -8.13
CA ALA A 2 9.64 11.29 -9.23
C ALA A 2 8.85 12.58 -9.54
N THR A 3 8.53 12.81 -10.80
CA THR A 3 7.71 13.95 -11.23
C THR A 3 6.22 13.72 -11.03
N ASP A 4 5.78 12.46 -11.14
CA ASP A 4 4.45 12.01 -10.76
C ASP A 4 4.38 11.83 -9.23
N THR A 5 3.53 12.62 -8.57
CA THR A 5 3.38 12.62 -7.10
C THR A 5 2.68 11.37 -6.58
N THR A 6 2.09 10.55 -7.45
CA THR A 6 1.49 9.26 -7.08
C THR A 6 2.53 8.13 -6.99
N LEU A 7 3.77 8.36 -7.42
CA LEU A 7 4.83 7.36 -7.46
C LEU A 7 5.90 7.61 -6.39
N LEU A 8 6.39 6.53 -5.79
CA LEU A 8 7.62 6.58 -4.99
C LEU A 8 8.84 6.65 -5.91
N GLY A 9 9.72 7.62 -5.65
CA GLY A 9 10.96 7.81 -6.40
C GLY A 9 12.05 6.80 -6.02
N ASN A 10 12.98 6.57 -6.95
CA ASN A 10 14.17 5.76 -6.69
C ASN A 10 15.09 6.48 -5.68
N ILE A 11 15.44 5.81 -4.58
CA ILE A 11 16.32 6.37 -3.53
C ILE A 11 17.81 6.08 -3.79
N LEU A 12 18.14 5.26 -4.79
CA LEU A 12 19.52 5.00 -5.15
C LEU A 12 20.12 6.17 -5.92
N THR A 13 21.38 6.49 -5.64
CA THR A 13 22.13 7.54 -6.36
C THR A 13 23.15 6.98 -7.36
N LEU A 14 23.59 5.73 -7.17
CA LEU A 14 24.54 5.04 -8.05
C LEU A 14 23.86 3.89 -8.80
N ASN A 15 24.17 3.73 -10.09
CA ASN A 15 23.59 2.71 -10.98
C ASN A 15 22.06 2.60 -10.85
N HIS A 16 21.38 3.75 -10.79
CA HIS A 16 19.96 3.82 -10.49
C HIS A 16 19.13 3.92 -11.78
N ALA A 17 18.01 3.19 -11.85
CA ALA A 17 17.04 3.32 -12.91
C ALA A 17 16.42 4.74 -12.89
N THR A 18 16.19 5.30 -14.08
CA THR A 18 15.63 6.65 -14.27
C THR A 18 14.34 6.59 -15.09
N GLY A 19 13.49 7.61 -14.94
CA GLY A 19 12.22 7.71 -15.66
C GLY A 19 11.16 6.69 -15.24
N VAL A 20 11.34 6.08 -14.07
CA VAL A 20 10.39 5.15 -13.45
C VAL A 20 10.17 5.49 -11.98
N GLY A 21 9.00 5.15 -11.48
CA GLY A 21 8.64 5.19 -10.07
C GLY A 21 7.82 3.97 -9.68
N LEU A 22 7.61 3.77 -8.38
CA LEU A 22 6.80 2.66 -7.86
C LEU A 22 5.42 3.17 -7.46
N GLU A 23 4.38 2.65 -8.12
CA GLU A 23 2.99 2.85 -7.69
C GLU A 23 2.63 1.79 -6.65
N ILE A 24 1.95 2.20 -5.58
CA ILE A 24 1.39 1.30 -4.57
C ILE A 24 -0.13 1.39 -4.61
N ARG A 25 -0.80 0.24 -4.59
CA ARG A 25 -2.26 0.14 -4.49
C ARG A 25 -2.67 -0.82 -3.39
N GLY A 26 -3.69 -0.48 -2.61
CA GLY A 26 -4.40 -1.44 -1.77
C GLY A 26 -5.22 -2.40 -2.65
N ALA A 27 -5.12 -3.70 -2.40
CA ALA A 27 -5.84 -4.70 -3.17
C ALA A 27 -7.35 -4.64 -2.90
N ALA A 28 -8.18 -4.88 -3.92
CA ALA A 28 -9.63 -4.91 -3.73
C ALA A 28 -10.05 -5.97 -2.70
N ASN A 29 -11.02 -5.62 -1.86
CA ASN A 29 -11.63 -6.47 -0.84
C ASN A 29 -13.14 -6.14 -0.70
N ASN A 30 -13.79 -6.62 0.35
CA ASN A 30 -15.23 -6.39 0.58
C ASN A 30 -15.57 -4.95 1.04
N TYR A 31 -14.59 -4.16 1.45
CA TYR A 31 -14.73 -2.83 2.03
C TYR A 31 -14.18 -1.71 1.14
N SER A 32 -13.22 -2.03 0.27
CA SER A 32 -12.60 -1.11 -0.69
C SER A 32 -12.43 -1.77 -2.04
N THR A 33 -12.69 -1.01 -3.11
CA THR A 33 -12.15 -1.35 -4.43
C THR A 33 -10.62 -1.22 -4.42
N GLU A 34 -9.95 -1.67 -5.47
CA GLU A 34 -8.51 -1.41 -5.64
C GLU A 34 -8.25 0.10 -5.53
N THR A 35 -7.40 0.49 -4.56
CA THR A 35 -7.25 1.89 -4.14
C THR A 35 -5.82 2.34 -4.36
N LEU A 36 -5.64 3.45 -5.08
CA LEU A 36 -4.33 4.06 -5.25
C LEU A 36 -3.86 4.68 -3.92
N ILE A 37 -2.65 4.32 -3.48
CA ILE A 37 -1.99 4.90 -2.30
C ILE A 37 -1.05 6.02 -2.76
N ILE A 38 -1.45 7.27 -2.51
CA ILE A 38 -0.70 8.47 -2.85
C ILE A 38 0.13 8.88 -1.63
N PRO A 39 1.47 8.93 -1.74
CA PRO A 39 2.33 9.32 -0.62
C PRO A 39 2.00 10.71 -0.08
N ASN A 40 1.91 10.84 1.25
CA ASN A 40 1.62 12.08 1.98
C ASN A 40 0.23 12.69 1.71
N GLU A 41 -0.69 11.94 1.12
CA GLU A 41 -2.06 12.39 0.86
C GLU A 41 -3.00 11.75 1.90
N SER A 42 -3.48 12.52 2.87
CA SER A 42 -4.29 11.98 3.99
C SER A 42 -5.65 11.43 3.56
N THR A 43 -6.13 11.78 2.37
CA THR A 43 -7.38 11.26 1.80
C THR A 43 -7.17 9.94 1.06
N SER A 44 -5.92 9.53 0.83
CA SER A 44 -5.57 8.27 0.18
C SER A 44 -5.57 7.14 1.20
N VAL A 45 -6.78 6.65 1.49
CA VAL A 45 -7.03 5.64 2.53
C VAL A 45 -7.52 4.35 1.88
N TYR A 46 -6.84 3.24 2.22
CA TYR A 46 -7.29 1.88 1.91
C TYR A 46 -7.94 1.28 3.15
N ASN A 47 -9.21 0.89 3.02
CA ASN A 47 -9.95 0.26 4.10
C ASN A 47 -10.02 -1.25 3.88
N ASP A 48 -9.61 -2.00 4.89
CA ASP A 48 -9.85 -3.43 4.99
C ASP A 48 -10.25 -3.73 6.42
N GLN A 49 -11.15 -4.68 6.58
CA GLN A 49 -11.58 -5.15 7.86
C GLN A 49 -11.63 -6.66 7.82
N ARG A 50 -11.30 -7.26 8.95
CA ARG A 50 -11.55 -8.69 9.13
C ARG A 50 -13.04 -8.94 8.98
N ASP A 51 -13.37 -9.98 8.23
CA ASP A 51 -14.72 -10.56 8.26
C ASP A 51 -14.98 -11.17 9.64
N THR A 52 -15.84 -10.52 10.43
CA THR A 52 -16.24 -10.99 11.76
C THR A 52 -17.58 -11.73 11.75
N THR A 53 -18.11 -12.09 10.57
CA THR A 53 -19.47 -12.64 10.45
C THR A 53 -19.59 -14.02 11.14
N ASN A 54 -18.46 -14.70 11.36
CA ASN A 54 -18.38 -15.95 12.12
C ASN A 54 -17.61 -15.79 13.45
N ASP A 55 -17.40 -14.55 13.89
CA ASP A 55 -16.75 -14.30 15.18
C ASP A 55 -17.79 -14.45 16.28
N ASP A 56 -17.52 -15.32 17.24
CA ASP A 56 -18.32 -15.48 18.46
C ASP A 56 -18.22 -14.20 19.31
N ASN A 57 -19.01 -13.17 19.01
CA ASN A 57 -18.99 -11.90 19.77
C ASN A 57 -20.02 -11.86 20.93
N ILE A 58 -19.49 -11.48 22.10
CA ILE A 58 -20.10 -11.02 23.38
C ILE A 58 -21.02 -11.98 24.17
N TYR A 59 -21.65 -13.00 23.56
CA TYR A 59 -22.41 -14.03 24.32
C TYR A 59 -21.97 -15.49 24.05
N GLY A 60 -20.88 -15.70 23.30
CA GLY A 60 -20.29 -17.01 23.01
C GLY A 60 -19.03 -17.30 23.84
N SER A 61 -18.91 -18.51 24.39
CA SER A 61 -18.00 -18.86 25.49
C SER A 61 -16.56 -19.26 25.10
N SER A 62 -16.01 -18.81 23.97
CA SER A 62 -14.77 -19.40 23.43
C SER A 62 -13.61 -18.44 23.10
N GLU A 63 -13.82 -17.13 22.92
CA GLU A 63 -12.80 -16.27 22.25
C GLU A 63 -12.55 -14.88 22.89
N ASN A 64 -12.99 -14.63 24.13
CA ASN A 64 -12.66 -13.36 24.80
C ASN A 64 -11.15 -13.31 25.16
N GLY A 65 -10.38 -12.39 24.54
CA GLY A 65 -8.97 -12.15 24.86
C GLY A 65 -7.93 -12.87 23.99
N LYS A 66 -8.31 -13.44 22.83
CA LYS A 66 -7.34 -13.98 21.87
C LYS A 66 -6.84 -12.92 20.89
N VAL A 67 -5.53 -12.92 20.67
CA VAL A 67 -4.87 -12.12 19.62
C VAL A 67 -5.37 -12.61 18.27
N GLN A 68 -5.80 -11.67 17.44
CA GLN A 68 -6.29 -11.95 16.09
C GLN A 68 -5.29 -11.41 15.05
N THR A 69 -5.10 -12.16 13.96
CA THR A 69 -4.23 -11.77 12.84
C THR A 69 -5.10 -11.33 11.66
N HIS A 70 -4.76 -10.19 11.05
CA HIS A 70 -5.38 -9.71 9.82
C HIS A 70 -4.29 -9.28 8.83
N THR A 71 -4.38 -9.76 7.59
CA THR A 71 -3.39 -9.50 6.54
C THR A 71 -3.93 -8.42 5.61
N LEU A 72 -3.22 -7.30 5.51
CA LEU A 72 -3.47 -6.25 4.52
C LEU A 72 -2.69 -6.52 3.24
N ASN A 73 -3.36 -6.48 2.09
CA ASN A 73 -2.75 -6.81 0.80
C ASN A 73 -2.53 -5.56 -0.06
N PHE A 74 -1.33 -5.44 -0.63
CA PHE A 74 -0.94 -4.33 -1.49
C PHE A 74 -0.31 -4.83 -2.78
N LEU A 75 -0.50 -4.08 -3.87
CA LEU A 75 0.16 -4.28 -5.15
C LEU A 75 1.20 -3.18 -5.35
N ALA A 76 2.39 -3.57 -5.79
CA ALA A 76 3.48 -2.65 -6.09
C ALA A 76 3.89 -2.81 -7.56
N THR A 77 3.79 -1.75 -8.35
CA THR A 77 4.03 -1.78 -9.80
C THR A 77 5.02 -0.71 -10.21
N LEU A 78 6.09 -1.10 -10.91
CA LEU A 78 6.98 -0.13 -11.56
C LEU A 78 6.24 0.52 -12.74
N LYS A 79 6.11 1.84 -12.70
CA LYS A 79 5.49 2.65 -13.75
C LYS A 79 6.46 3.68 -14.30
N ARG A 80 6.26 4.06 -15.57
CA ARG A 80 6.96 5.20 -16.15
C ARG A 80 6.56 6.45 -15.37
N ASP A 81 7.56 7.25 -15.01
CA ASP A 81 7.33 8.53 -14.35
C ASP A 81 6.92 9.56 -15.41
N SER A 82 5.62 9.86 -15.49
CA SER A 82 5.07 10.75 -16.52
C SER A 82 5.54 10.38 -17.93
N ASN A 83 6.12 11.33 -18.67
CA ASN A 83 6.68 11.13 -20.01
C ASN A 83 8.21 10.97 -20.02
N GLN A 84 8.81 10.65 -18.87
CA GLN A 84 10.26 10.50 -18.78
C GLN A 84 10.75 9.30 -19.59
N LYS A 85 11.93 9.44 -20.21
CA LYS A 85 12.62 8.32 -20.87
C LYS A 85 13.07 7.32 -19.81
N ILE A 86 12.73 6.05 -19.98
CA ILE A 86 13.17 4.98 -19.09
C ILE A 86 14.65 4.70 -19.34
N GLY A 87 15.45 4.80 -18.28
CA GLY A 87 16.87 4.41 -18.25
C GLY A 87 17.07 3.16 -17.40
N SER A 88 18.02 2.31 -17.81
CA SER A 88 18.39 1.10 -17.08
C SER A 88 19.07 1.40 -15.75
N GLY A 89 19.00 0.45 -14.82
CA GLY A 89 19.65 0.51 -13.53
C GLY A 89 18.84 -0.22 -12.47
N ASN A 90 19.28 -0.08 -11.22
CA ASN A 90 18.62 -0.64 -10.05
C ASN A 90 17.55 0.31 -9.52
N PHE A 91 16.48 -0.23 -8.96
CA PHE A 91 15.42 0.54 -8.32
C PHE A 91 15.27 0.14 -6.86
N LYS A 92 15.22 1.12 -5.96
CA LYS A 92 14.83 0.93 -4.56
C LYS A 92 13.93 2.09 -4.14
N ALA A 93 12.87 1.78 -3.40
CA ALA A 93 12.02 2.77 -2.75
C ALA A 93 11.68 2.28 -1.33
N ASN A 94 11.43 3.22 -0.43
CA ASN A 94 10.92 2.96 0.91
C ASN A 94 9.58 3.68 1.06
N ALA A 95 8.64 3.06 1.76
CA ALA A 95 7.36 3.66 2.14
C ALA A 95 7.12 3.44 3.63
N ILE A 96 6.39 4.35 4.26
CA ILE A 96 5.91 4.24 5.63
C ILE A 96 4.39 4.31 5.55
N PHE A 97 3.72 3.34 6.17
CA PHE A 97 2.26 3.32 6.29
C PHE A 97 1.88 3.62 7.73
N THR A 98 0.85 4.43 7.91
CA THR A 98 0.15 4.58 9.19
C THR A 98 -1.09 3.71 9.14
N ILE A 99 -1.34 2.96 10.20
CA ILE A 99 -2.53 2.10 10.33
C ILE A 99 -3.34 2.64 11.51
N ASP A 100 -4.53 3.11 11.20
CA ASP A 100 -5.49 3.56 12.20
C ASP A 100 -6.56 2.48 12.38
N TYR A 101 -6.72 2.01 13.62
CA TYR A 101 -7.79 1.11 14.01
C TYR A 101 -8.88 1.94 14.71
N PRO A 102 -10.12 1.97 14.20
CA PRO A 102 -11.23 2.67 14.86
C PRO A 102 -11.68 2.00 16.16
#